data_AF-A0A946X1S5-F1
#
_entry.id   AF-A0A946X1S5-F1
#
_cell.length_a   1.000
_cell.length_b   1.000
_cell.length_c   1.000
_cell.angle_alpha   90.00
_cell.angle_beta   90.00
_cell.angle_gamma   90.00
#
_symmetry.space_group_name_H-M   'P 1'
#
loop_
_entity.id
_entity.type
_entity.pdbx_description
1 polymer ?
#
loop_
_entity_poly.entity_id
_entity_poly.type
_entity_poly.pdbx_seq_one_letter_code
_entity_poly.pdbx_strand_id
1 'polypeptide(L)'
;MRQYLRNIYGTVWTSMLGMRITMGEFFTPAVTREYPEHHPDIPEGSRNRLHNEMGDCVVCLACANDCPVDCIHIEYEEAPKGMIFSNTAKGVPIRRNAARFDIDMSLCCFCGLCVEACPTECLTMTKDFEYSTYDRTELLLPFAAPFGPPKPAAKKKRA
;
A
#
# COMPACT_ATOMS: atom_id res chain seq x y z
N MET A 1 -43.94 -3.82 49.03
CA MET A 1 -44.35 -4.80 48.00
C MET A 1 -44.66 -4.16 46.63
N ARG A 2 -45.51 -3.12 46.55
CA ARG A 2 -45.88 -2.45 45.29
C ARG A 2 -44.73 -1.81 44.48
N GLN A 3 -43.66 -1.35 45.13
CA GLN A 3 -42.47 -0.80 44.46
C GLN A 3 -41.64 -1.90 43.77
N TYR A 4 -41.49 -3.05 44.41
CA TYR A 4 -40.74 -4.21 43.90
C TYR A 4 -41.38 -4.79 42.64
N LEU A 5 -42.70 -4.97 42.65
CA LEU A 5 -43.44 -5.47 41.48
C LEU A 5 -43.40 -4.48 40.29
N ARG A 6 -43.39 -3.16 40.57
CA ARG A 6 -43.25 -2.13 39.54
C ARG A 6 -41.86 -2.15 38.88
N ASN A 7 -40.81 -2.39 39.67
CA ASN A 7 -39.45 -2.50 39.17
C ASN A 7 -39.28 -3.77 38.32
N ILE A 8 -39.80 -4.91 38.76
CA ILE A 8 -39.79 -6.16 37.97
C ILE A 8 -40.51 -5.96 36.63
N TYR A 9 -41.69 -5.35 36.65
CA TYR A 9 -42.44 -5.05 35.43
C TYR A 9 -41.66 -4.12 34.49
N GLY A 10 -41.01 -3.09 35.04
CA GLY A 10 -40.14 -2.18 34.28
C GLY A 10 -38.98 -2.92 33.62
N THR A 11 -38.28 -3.79 34.35
CA THR A 11 -37.17 -4.58 33.80
C THR A 11 -37.65 -5.48 32.67
N VAL A 12 -38.71 -6.26 32.89
CA VAL A 12 -39.27 -7.17 31.86
C VAL A 12 -39.71 -6.38 30.62
N TRP A 13 -40.38 -5.24 30.79
CA TRP A 13 -40.80 -4.38 29.69
C TRP A 13 -39.60 -3.88 28.86
N THR A 14 -38.55 -3.40 29.52
CA THR A 14 -37.34 -2.92 28.82
C THR A 14 -36.58 -4.06 28.13
N SER A 15 -36.50 -5.25 28.74
CA SER A 15 -35.89 -6.43 28.11
C SER A 15 -36.67 -6.90 26.88
N MET A 16 -38.01 -6.90 26.96
CA MET A 16 -38.86 -7.24 25.82
C MET A 16 -38.78 -6.19 24.70
N LEU A 17 -38.66 -4.90 25.04
CA LEU A 17 -38.46 -3.85 24.06
C LEU A 17 -37.13 -4.04 23.31
N GLY A 18 -36.04 -4.36 24.03
CA GLY A 18 -34.75 -4.71 23.43
C GLY A 18 -34.84 -5.94 22.52
N MET A 19 -35.48 -7.02 23.00
CA MET A 19 -35.70 -8.23 22.21
C MET A 19 -36.50 -7.96 20.93
N ARG A 20 -37.48 -7.05 20.98
CA ARG A 20 -38.26 -6.65 19.79
C ARG A 20 -37.39 -5.98 18.73
N ILE A 21 -36.42 -5.16 19.13
CA ILE A 21 -35.49 -4.52 18.21
C ILE A 21 -34.57 -5.57 17.59
N THR A 22 -33.97 -6.44 18.41
CA THR A 22 -33.11 -7.54 17.92
C THR A 22 -33.86 -8.48 16.99
N MET A 23 -35.11 -8.82 17.30
CA MET A 23 -35.97 -9.63 16.43
C MET A 23 -36.24 -8.93 15.10
N GLY A 24 -36.40 -7.61 15.10
CA GLY A 24 -36.53 -6.81 13.87
C GLY A 24 -35.27 -6.89 12.99
N GLU A 25 -34.10 -6.69 13.60
CA GLU A 25 -32.80 -6.76 12.90
C GLU A 25 -32.50 -8.17 12.37
N PHE A 26 -32.94 -9.24 13.04
CA PHE A 26 -32.74 -10.62 12.58
C PHE A 26 -33.34 -10.90 11.20
N PHE A 27 -34.42 -10.20 10.82
CA PHE A 27 -35.05 -10.35 9.51
C PHE A 27 -34.54 -9.36 8.45
N THR A 28 -33.58 -8.49 8.80
CA THR A 28 -32.94 -7.61 7.82
C THR A 28 -31.91 -8.38 6.99
N PRO A 29 -31.72 -8.03 5.70
CA PRO A 29 -30.70 -8.67 4.88
C PRO A 29 -29.30 -8.37 5.42
N ALA A 30 -28.43 -9.38 5.41
CA ALA A 30 -27.06 -9.24 5.87
C ALA A 30 -26.25 -8.28 4.95
N VAL A 31 -25.56 -7.32 5.55
CA VAL A 31 -24.67 -6.37 4.86
C VAL A 31 -23.27 -6.98 4.61
N THR A 32 -23.00 -8.15 5.20
CA THR A 32 -21.73 -8.86 5.06
C THR A 32 -21.48 -9.27 3.62
N ARG A 33 -20.25 -9.01 3.14
CA ARG A 33 -19.73 -9.52 1.87
C ARG A 33 -18.79 -10.68 2.19
N GLU A 34 -19.02 -11.84 1.59
CA GLU A 34 -18.18 -13.02 1.80
C GLU A 34 -16.85 -12.86 1.06
N TYR A 35 -15.76 -12.85 1.82
CA TYR A 35 -14.40 -12.86 1.30
C TYR A 35 -13.88 -14.31 1.40
N PRO A 36 -13.23 -14.88 0.36
CA PRO A 36 -12.61 -14.23 -0.81
C PRO A 36 -13.48 -14.11 -2.07
N GLU A 37 -14.68 -14.68 -2.12
CA GLU A 37 -15.49 -14.73 -3.35
C GLU A 37 -15.94 -13.34 -3.83
N HIS A 38 -16.17 -12.42 -2.90
CA HIS A 38 -16.53 -11.04 -3.18
C HIS A 38 -15.50 -10.08 -2.60
N HIS A 39 -14.51 -9.70 -3.43
CA HIS A 39 -13.51 -8.70 -3.07
C HIS A 39 -14.13 -7.30 -2.96
N PRO A 40 -13.66 -6.46 -2.03
CA PRO A 40 -14.10 -5.07 -1.94
C PRO A 40 -13.60 -4.25 -3.13
N ASP A 41 -14.44 -3.32 -3.61
CA ASP A 41 -14.06 -2.37 -4.65
C ASP A 41 -13.11 -1.32 -4.06
N ILE A 42 -11.85 -1.35 -4.48
CA ILE A 42 -10.82 -0.44 -3.94
C ILE A 42 -10.87 0.90 -4.68
N PRO A 43 -11.11 2.01 -3.97
CA PRO A 43 -11.20 3.33 -4.58
C PRO A 43 -9.89 3.75 -5.25
N GLU A 44 -9.97 4.66 -6.22
CA GLU A 44 -8.80 5.31 -6.80
C GLU A 44 -8.11 6.18 -5.73
N GLY A 45 -6.78 6.09 -5.63
CA GLY A 45 -6.00 6.76 -4.59
C GLY A 45 -5.79 5.96 -3.29
N SER A 46 -6.22 4.69 -3.25
CA SER A 46 -5.86 3.77 -2.15
C SER A 46 -4.35 3.64 -1.99
N ARG A 47 -3.88 3.68 -0.75
CA ARG A 47 -2.45 3.58 -0.41
C ARG A 47 -2.14 2.17 0.10
N ASN A 48 -1.93 1.24 -0.83
CA ASN A 48 -1.58 -0.15 -0.50
C ASN A 48 -0.12 -0.42 -0.86
N ARG A 49 0.18 -1.46 -1.65
CA ARG A 49 1.55 -1.84 -1.97
C ARG A 49 2.28 -0.78 -2.80
N LEU A 50 3.50 -0.44 -2.41
CA LEU A 50 4.38 0.43 -3.19
C LEU A 50 4.99 -0.33 -4.37
N HIS A 51 4.98 0.30 -5.55
CA HIS A 51 5.64 -0.18 -6.76
C HIS A 51 6.56 0.89 -7.31
N ASN A 52 7.77 0.50 -7.68
CA ASN A 52 8.76 1.40 -8.29
C ASN A 52 9.08 0.97 -9.72
N GLU A 53 8.92 1.89 -10.67
CA GLU A 53 9.39 1.75 -12.03
C GLU A 53 10.83 2.28 -12.15
N MET A 54 11.82 1.40 -11.99
CA MET A 54 13.25 1.78 -12.01
C MET A 54 13.71 2.47 -13.30
N GLY A 55 13.02 2.26 -14.43
CA GLY A 55 13.33 2.94 -15.69
C GLY A 55 13.19 4.46 -15.63
N ASP A 56 12.38 4.96 -14.70
CA ASP A 56 12.11 6.39 -14.52
C ASP A 56 12.73 6.97 -13.23
N CYS A 57 13.49 6.16 -12.49
CA CYS A 57 14.15 6.57 -11.27
C CYS A 57 15.47 7.29 -11.56
N VAL A 58 15.58 8.57 -11.16
CA VAL A 58 16.82 9.37 -11.29
C VAL A 58 17.74 9.29 -10.08
N VAL A 59 17.37 8.49 -9.07
CA VAL A 59 18.14 8.28 -7.83
C VAL A 59 18.48 9.61 -7.13
N CYS A 60 17.43 10.44 -6.93
CA CYS A 60 17.54 11.74 -6.27
C CYS A 60 17.57 11.66 -4.73
N LEU A 61 17.28 10.48 -4.15
CA LEU A 61 17.19 10.22 -2.71
C LEU A 61 16.07 10.97 -1.96
N ALA A 62 15.22 11.74 -2.65
CA ALA A 62 14.11 12.46 -2.01
C ALA A 62 13.14 11.52 -1.28
N CYS A 63 12.79 10.39 -1.91
CA CYS A 63 11.88 9.41 -1.31
C CYS A 63 12.43 8.76 -0.03
N ALA A 64 13.74 8.55 0.07
CA ALA A 64 14.38 8.01 1.26
C ALA A 64 14.41 9.07 2.38
N ASN A 65 14.73 10.32 2.04
CA ASN A 65 14.79 11.43 3.01
C ASN A 65 13.41 11.80 3.58
N ASP A 66 12.35 11.74 2.76
CA ASP A 66 10.99 12.10 3.20
C ASP A 66 10.26 10.92 3.87
N CYS A 67 10.89 9.74 3.97
CA CYS A 67 10.31 8.59 4.64
C CYS A 67 10.34 8.79 6.17
N PRO A 68 9.20 8.76 6.88
CA PRO A 68 9.18 8.94 8.33
C PRO A 68 9.76 7.75 9.12
N VAL A 69 9.95 6.60 8.47
CA VAL A 69 10.37 5.34 9.08
C VAL A 69 11.65 4.77 8.44
N ASP A 70 12.29 5.52 7.52
CA ASP A 70 13.52 5.13 6.83
C ASP A 70 13.50 3.72 6.20
N CYS A 71 12.35 3.30 5.63
CA CYS A 71 12.17 1.95 5.09
C CYS A 71 12.70 1.75 3.66
N ILE A 72 13.27 2.78 3.03
CA ILE A 72 13.77 2.74 1.65
C ILE A 72 15.29 2.78 1.69
N HIS A 73 15.94 1.72 1.19
CA HIS A 73 17.39 1.61 1.13
C HIS A 73 17.87 1.73 -0.31
N ILE A 74 18.71 2.75 -0.55
CA ILE A 74 19.20 3.09 -1.88
C ILE A 74 20.73 3.15 -1.86
N GLU A 75 21.36 2.34 -2.70
CA GLU A 75 22.80 2.41 -3.00
C GLU A 75 22.96 2.74 -4.49
N TYR A 76 23.89 3.63 -4.82
CA TYR A 76 24.01 4.17 -6.17
C TYR A 76 25.44 4.38 -6.62
N GLU A 77 25.61 4.34 -7.94
CA GLU A 77 26.86 4.67 -8.62
C GLU A 77 26.65 5.90 -9.52
N GLU A 78 27.66 6.75 -9.56
CA GLU A 78 27.64 7.95 -10.40
C GLU A 78 28.23 7.66 -11.77
N ALA A 79 27.59 8.18 -12.82
CA ALA A 79 28.15 8.13 -14.16
C ALA A 79 29.47 8.93 -14.23
N PRO A 80 30.44 8.52 -15.06
CA PRO A 80 31.61 9.33 -15.36
C PRO A 80 31.20 10.69 -15.94
N LYS A 81 31.99 11.73 -15.66
CA LYS A 81 31.68 13.13 -16.01
C LYS A 81 31.31 13.27 -17.50
N GLY A 82 30.08 13.73 -17.75
CA GLY A 82 29.55 13.99 -19.10
C GLY A 82 28.75 12.85 -19.72
N MET A 83 28.66 11.69 -19.07
CA MET A 83 27.85 10.56 -19.54
C MET A 83 26.48 10.53 -18.84
N ILE A 84 25.47 10.09 -19.57
CA ILE A 84 24.10 9.84 -19.09
C ILE A 84 23.82 8.36 -19.36
N PHE A 85 23.27 7.63 -18.39
CA PHE A 85 22.94 6.21 -18.57
C PHE A 85 21.74 6.05 -19.51
N SER A 86 20.66 6.77 -19.22
CA SER A 86 19.42 6.78 -19.98
C SER A 86 18.62 8.05 -19.68
N ASN A 87 17.57 8.29 -20.46
CA ASN A 87 16.58 9.32 -20.15
C ASN A 87 15.31 8.65 -19.61
N THR A 88 14.71 9.28 -18.61
CA THR A 88 13.37 8.95 -18.10
C THR A 88 12.34 9.11 -19.23
N ALA A 89 11.19 8.46 -19.16
CA ALA A 89 10.05 8.69 -20.07
C ALA A 89 9.64 10.18 -20.16
N LYS A 90 9.86 10.95 -19.07
CA LYS A 90 9.63 12.39 -18.98
C LYS A 90 10.80 13.27 -19.47
N GLY A 91 11.83 12.67 -20.06
CA GLY A 91 12.98 13.39 -20.63
C GLY A 91 14.04 13.87 -19.62
N VAL A 92 13.96 13.45 -18.36
CA VAL A 92 14.95 13.80 -17.34
C VAL A 92 16.19 12.89 -17.47
N PRO A 93 17.42 13.45 -17.53
CA PRO A 93 18.63 12.67 -17.73
C PRO A 93 19.04 11.92 -16.45
N ILE A 94 19.23 10.60 -16.56
CA ILE A 94 19.66 9.74 -15.46
C ILE A 94 21.19 9.74 -15.41
N ARG A 95 21.75 10.43 -14.40
CA ARG A 95 23.21 10.51 -14.14
C ARG A 95 23.70 9.54 -13.07
N ARG A 96 22.78 8.96 -12.31
CA ARG A 96 23.07 8.01 -11.24
C ARG A 96 22.29 6.74 -11.51
N ASN A 97 22.94 5.60 -11.39
CA ASN A 97 22.29 4.31 -11.49
C ASN A 97 22.18 3.70 -10.08
N ALA A 98 21.02 3.18 -9.72
CA ALA A 98 20.84 2.52 -8.43
C ALA A 98 21.40 1.09 -8.53
N ALA A 99 22.44 0.81 -7.75
CA ALA A 99 22.96 -0.54 -7.54
C ALA A 99 21.97 -1.38 -6.72
N ARG A 100 21.34 -0.73 -5.74
CA ARG A 100 20.36 -1.32 -4.84
C ARG A 100 19.22 -0.34 -4.62
N PHE A 101 17.99 -0.84 -4.71
CA PHE A 101 16.79 -0.08 -4.39
C PHE A 101 15.81 -1.07 -3.76
N ASP A 102 15.83 -1.11 -2.43
CA ASP A 102 15.01 -2.03 -1.65
C ASP A 102 14.01 -1.21 -0.84
N ILE A 103 12.76 -1.67 -0.80
CA ILE A 103 11.75 -1.12 0.11
C ILE A 103 11.35 -2.23 1.08
N ASP A 104 11.48 -1.94 2.37
CA ASP A 104 10.97 -2.81 3.43
C ASP A 104 9.48 -2.53 3.66
N MET A 105 8.62 -3.42 3.17
CA MET A 105 7.18 -3.34 3.37
C MET A 105 6.75 -3.73 4.78
N SER A 106 7.63 -4.36 5.58
CA SER A 106 7.35 -4.68 6.98
C SER A 106 7.47 -3.46 7.90
N LEU A 107 8.25 -2.45 7.49
CA LEU A 107 8.40 -1.17 8.20
C LEU A 107 7.51 -0.06 7.64
N CYS A 108 7.10 -0.15 6.37
CA CYS A 108 6.31 0.88 5.71
C CYS A 108 4.97 1.14 6.43
N CYS A 109 4.64 2.41 6.65
CA CYS A 109 3.36 2.85 7.23
C CYS A 109 2.33 3.32 6.18
N PHE A 110 2.60 3.10 4.89
CA PHE A 110 1.71 3.43 3.76
C PHE A 110 1.24 4.89 3.69
N CYS A 111 2.07 5.83 4.18
CA CYS A 111 1.74 7.26 4.24
C CYS A 111 1.64 7.92 2.86
N GLY A 112 2.36 7.43 1.83
CA GLY A 112 2.35 7.97 0.48
C GLY A 112 3.30 9.16 0.24
N LEU A 113 4.03 9.63 1.26
CA LEU A 113 4.94 10.78 1.14
C LEU A 113 6.03 10.58 0.07
N CYS A 114 6.55 9.35 -0.05
CA CYS A 114 7.55 9.01 -1.07
C CYS A 114 7.04 9.14 -2.52
N VAL A 115 5.74 8.99 -2.75
CA VAL A 115 5.11 9.16 -4.07
C VAL A 115 4.99 10.64 -4.40
N GLU A 116 4.56 11.45 -3.44
CA GLU A 116 4.43 12.91 -3.59
C GLU A 116 5.79 13.61 -3.73
N ALA A 117 6.81 13.10 -3.02
CA ALA A 117 8.18 13.60 -3.09
C ALA A 117 8.89 13.28 -4.42
N CYS A 118 8.39 12.31 -5.19
CA CYS A 118 9.08 11.82 -6.37
C CYS A 118 8.93 12.78 -7.56
N PRO A 119 10.02 13.43 -8.05
CA PRO A 119 9.91 14.41 -9.14
C PRO A 119 9.58 13.76 -10.49
N THR A 120 9.91 12.48 -10.67
CA THR A 120 9.63 11.73 -11.90
C THR A 120 8.35 10.90 -11.80
N GLU A 121 7.72 10.82 -10.62
CA GLU A 121 6.59 9.93 -10.30
C GLU A 121 6.88 8.45 -10.62
N CYS A 122 8.12 7.99 -10.41
CA CYS A 122 8.50 6.59 -10.65
C CYS A 122 7.95 5.63 -9.57
N LEU A 123 7.69 6.15 -8.37
CA LEU A 123 7.05 5.43 -7.27
C LEU A 123 5.55 5.64 -7.31
N THR A 124 4.80 4.54 -7.20
CA THR A 124 3.33 4.55 -7.21
C THR A 124 2.78 3.65 -6.11
N MET A 125 1.61 4.01 -5.59
CA MET A 125 0.82 3.13 -4.73
C MET A 125 -0.13 2.30 -5.58
N THR A 126 -0.01 0.97 -5.54
CA THR A 126 -0.93 0.07 -6.24
C THR A 126 -2.17 -0.19 -5.39
N LYS A 127 -3.17 -0.81 -6.01
CA LYS A 127 -4.36 -1.28 -5.32
C LYS A 127 -4.15 -2.64 -4.64
N ASP A 128 -3.00 -3.28 -4.84
CA ASP A 128 -2.74 -4.61 -4.31
C ASP A 128 -2.57 -4.53 -2.78
N PHE A 129 -3.52 -5.11 -2.05
CA PHE A 129 -3.48 -5.22 -0.59
C PHE A 129 -3.20 -6.64 -0.11
N GLU A 130 -3.39 -7.63 -0.98
CA GLU A 130 -3.24 -9.05 -0.69
C GLU A 130 -1.82 -9.54 -1.07
N TYR A 131 -0.82 -9.14 -0.29
CA TYR A 131 0.58 -9.57 -0.49
C TYR A 131 1.24 -10.06 0.80
N SER A 132 0.44 -10.61 1.72
CA SER A 132 0.96 -11.19 2.95
C SER A 132 1.86 -12.39 2.67
N THR A 133 2.94 -12.48 3.42
CA THR A 133 3.94 -13.56 3.34
C THR A 133 4.10 -14.23 4.69
N TYR A 134 4.64 -15.45 4.71
CA TYR A 134 4.89 -16.18 5.96
C TYR A 134 6.18 -15.74 6.65
N ASP A 135 7.18 -15.34 5.85
CA ASP A 135 8.44 -14.78 6.36
C ASP A 135 8.49 -13.27 6.13
N ARG A 136 9.06 -12.56 7.09
CA ARG A 136 9.33 -11.12 7.04
C ARG A 136 10.35 -10.77 5.97
N THR A 137 11.31 -11.67 5.71
CA THR A 137 12.35 -11.43 4.70
C THR A 137 11.78 -11.29 3.29
N GLU A 138 10.62 -11.91 3.03
CA GLU A 138 9.90 -11.80 1.74
C GLU A 138 9.22 -10.43 1.55
N LEU A 139 9.09 -9.62 2.61
CA LEU A 139 8.57 -8.24 2.55
C LEU A 139 9.65 -7.20 2.23
N LEU A 140 10.92 -7.61 2.16
CA LEU A 140 12.00 -6.80 1.61
C LEU A 140 11.93 -6.90 0.09
N LEU A 141 11.37 -5.89 -0.57
CA LEU A 141 11.15 -5.91 -2.01
C LEU A 141 12.31 -5.23 -2.76
N PRO A 142 13.15 -5.98 -3.50
CA PRO A 142 14.16 -5.40 -4.35
C PRO A 142 13.54 -4.95 -5.69
N PHE A 143 13.75 -3.68 -6.05
CA PHE A 143 13.30 -3.12 -7.32
C PHE A 143 14.45 -2.89 -8.30
N ALA A 144 15.67 -2.67 -7.80
CA ALA A 144 16.85 -2.58 -8.65
C ALA A 144 17.24 -3.97 -9.21
N ALA A 145 17.66 -4.02 -10.47
CA ALA A 145 18.29 -5.22 -11.01
C ALA A 145 19.72 -5.30 -10.45
N PRO A 146 20.16 -6.46 -9.91
CA PRO A 146 21.57 -6.65 -9.62
C PRO A 146 22.37 -6.52 -10.92
N PHE A 147 23.56 -5.91 -10.84
CA PHE A 147 24.45 -5.63 -11.96
C PHE A 147 24.43 -6.72 -13.04
N GLY A 148 23.75 -6.43 -14.14
CA GLY A 148 23.58 -7.31 -15.29
C GLY A 148 22.92 -6.55 -16.43
N PRO A 149 23.15 -6.94 -17.69
CA PRO A 149 22.61 -6.22 -18.84
C PRO A 149 21.08 -6.08 -18.70
N PRO A 150 20.52 -4.94 -19.16
CA PRO A 150 19.12 -4.61 -18.93
C PRO A 150 18.26 -5.80 -19.34
N LYS A 151 17.49 -6.34 -18.38
CA LYS A 151 16.43 -7.30 -18.71
C LYS A 151 15.55 -6.62 -19.76
N PRO A 152 15.31 -7.23 -20.92
CA PRO A 152 14.50 -6.62 -21.96
C PRO A 152 13.15 -6.24 -21.35
N ALA A 153 12.78 -4.97 -21.51
CA ALA A 153 11.57 -4.40 -20.95
C ALA A 153 10.39 -5.35 -21.23
N ALA A 154 9.80 -5.89 -20.16
CA ALA A 154 8.56 -6.62 -20.27
C ALA A 154 7.55 -5.66 -20.89
N LYS A 155 7.12 -5.96 -22.12
CA LYS A 155 6.19 -5.12 -22.87
C LYS A 155 4.96 -4.89 -21.99
N LYS A 156 4.72 -3.63 -21.58
CA LYS A 156 3.48 -3.23 -20.90
C LYS A 156 2.31 -3.66 -21.80
N LYS A 157 1.60 -4.73 -21.43
CA LYS A 157 0.30 -5.04 -22.01
C LYS A 157 -0.64 -3.95 -21.52
N ARG A 158 -0.87 -2.94 -22.36
CA ARG A 158 -1.98 -2.00 -22.19
C ARG A 158 -3.25 -2.85 -22.29
N ALA A 159 -3.89 -3.08 -21.15
CA ALA A 159 -5.30 -3.47 -21.08
C ALA A 159 -6.12 -2.18 -21.11
#